data_AF-A0A259BBB6-F1
#
_entry.id   AF-A0A259BBB6-F1
#
_cell.length_a   1.000
_cell.length_b   1.000
_cell.length_c   1.000
_cell.angle_alpha   90.00
_cell.angle_beta   90.00
_cell.angle_gamma   90.00
#
_symmetry.space_group_name_H-M   'P 1'
#
loop_
_entity.id
_entity.type
_entity.pdbx_description
1 polymer ?
#
loop_
_entity_poly.entity_id
_entity_poly.type
_entity_poly.pdbx_seq_one_letter_code
_entity_poly.pdbx_strand_id
1 'polypeptide(L)' 'MNFVVTIDGPSGSGKGTLARRLADRLGFHLLDSGALYRLTALAAQKQ' A
#
# COMPACT_ATOMS: atom_id res chain seq x y z
N MET A 1 14.44 -17.37 0.58
CA MET A 1 14.59 -16.11 1.36
C MET A 1 13.63 -15.12 0.74
N ASN A 2 12.58 -14.69 1.45
CA ASN A 2 11.59 -13.75 0.90
C ASN A 2 12.10 -12.31 1.07
N PHE A 3 12.23 -11.58 -0.03
CA PHE A 3 12.66 -10.18 -0.04
C PHE A 3 11.43 -9.27 0.03
N VAL A 4 11.42 -8.31 0.94
CA VAL A 4 10.30 -7.39 1.19
C VAL A 4 10.82 -5.95 1.08
N VAL A 5 10.06 -5.10 0.39
CA VAL A 5 10.38 -3.67 0.20
C VAL A 5 9.26 -2.83 0.81
N THR A 6 9.62 -1.87 1.66
CA THR A 6 8.69 -0.87 2.21
C THR A 6 8.87 0.46 1.48
N ILE A 7 7.78 1.22 1.29
CA ILE A 7 7.79 2.54 0.65
C ILE A 7 7.04 3.53 1.52
N ASP A 8 7.78 4.36 2.25
CA ASP A 8 7.26 5.33 3.22
C ASP A 8 7.46 6.78 2.80
N GLY A 9 6.70 7.69 3.42
CA GLY A 9 6.75 9.13 3.15
C GLY A 9 5.39 9.84 3.29
N PRO A 10 5.35 11.19 3.12
CA PRO A 10 4.17 12.01 3.42
C PRO A 10 2.94 11.67 2.57
N SER A 11 1.74 12.06 3.02
CA SER A 11 0.53 11.94 2.21
C SER A 11 0.68 12.71 0.88
N GLY A 12 0.13 12.17 -0.21
CA GLY A 12 0.20 12.79 -1.53
C GLY A 12 1.53 12.65 -2.29
N SER A 13 2.59 12.06 -1.70
CA SER A 13 3.90 11.95 -2.37
C SER A 13 4.01 10.88 -3.48
N GLY A 14 2.91 10.22 -3.86
CA GLY A 14 2.90 9.25 -4.96
C GLY A 14 3.35 7.82 -4.61
N LYS A 15 3.56 7.50 -3.32
CA LYS A 15 4.05 6.17 -2.85
C LYS A 15 3.24 4.99 -3.39
N GLY A 16 1.92 5.06 -3.35
CA GLY A 16 1.07 3.97 -3.85
C GLY A 16 1.24 3.73 -5.35
N THR A 17 1.42 4.81 -6.12
CA THR A 17 1.70 4.74 -7.55
C THR A 17 3.08 4.12 -7.81
N LEU A 18 4.11 4.54 -7.08
CA LEU A 18 5.46 3.98 -7.18
C LEU A 18 5.47 2.50 -6.78
N ALA A 19 4.86 2.15 -5.65
CA ALA A 19 4.78 0.78 -5.14
C ALA A 19 4.13 -0.16 -6.16
N ARG A 20 3.04 0.28 -6.80
CA ARG A 20 2.38 -0.51 -7.86
C ARG A 20 3.27 -0.73 -9.06
N ARG A 21 3.87 0.33 -9.60
CA ARG A 21 4.78 0.23 -10.76
C ARG A 21 5.99 -0.64 -10.46
N LEU A 22 6.54 -0.55 -9.25
CA LEU A 22 7.66 -1.37 -8.82
C LEU A 22 7.26 -2.84 -8.68
N ALA A 23 6.09 -3.11 -8.10
CA ALA A 23 5.55 -4.46 -7.98
C ALA A 23 5.30 -5.10 -9.35
N ASP A 24 4.65 -4.38 -10.27
CA ASP A 24 4.39 -4.86 -11.64
C ASP A 24 5.69 -5.14 -12.39
N ARG A 25 6.72 -4.29 -12.23
CA ARG A 25 7.98 -4.42 -12.96
C ARG A 25 8.89 -5.52 -12.42
N LEU A 26 8.84 -5.78 -11.12
CA LEU A 26 9.73 -6.75 -10.45
C LEU A 26 9.02 -8.07 -10.09
N GLY A 27 7.71 -8.20 -10.36
CA GLY A 27 6.93 -9.39 -10.05
C GLY A 27 6.64 -9.55 -8.55
N PHE A 28 6.54 -8.45 -7.80
CA PHE A 28 6.21 -8.49 -6.37
C PHE A 28 4.71 -8.48 -6.16
N HIS A 29 4.26 -9.09 -5.06
CA HIS A 29 2.93 -8.83 -4.53
C HIS A 29 2.90 -7.44 -3.88
N LEU A 30 1.83 -6.68 -4.13
CA LEU A 30 1.62 -5.36 -3.55
C LEU A 30 0.67 -5.43 -2.35
N LEU A 31 1.10 -4.92 -1.21
CA LEU A 31 0.26 -4.67 -0.04
C LEU A 31 0.02 -3.16 0.13
N ASP A 32 -1.23 -2.70 -0.06
CA ASP A 32 -1.63 -1.30 0.15
C ASP A 32 -2.17 -1.12 1.58
N SER A 33 -1.27 -0.75 2.50
CA SER A 33 -1.63 -0.49 3.91
C SER A 33 -2.64 0.67 4.05
N GLY A 34 -2.58 1.67 3.17
CA GLY A 34 -3.51 2.78 3.17
C GLY A 34 -4.95 2.33 2.88
N ALA A 35 -5.13 1.37 1.97
CA ALA A 35 -6.44 0.79 1.69
C ALA A 35 -7.00 0.05 2.91
N LEU A 36 -6.17 -0.72 3.62
CA LEU A 36 -6.59 -1.41 4.84
C LEU A 36 -7.07 -0.42 5.90
N TYR A 37 -6.32 0.64 6.18
CA TYR A 37 -6.74 1.65 7.17
C TYR A 37 -8.07 2.33 6.80
N ARG A 38 -8.27 2.68 5.52
CA ARG A 38 -9.53 3.29 5.06
C ARG A 38 -10.71 2.32 5.18
N LEU A 39 -10.52 1.04 4.84
CA LEU A 39 -11.55 0.02 4.97
C LEU A 39 -11.92 -0.22 6.44
N THR A 40 -10.92 -0.30 7.32
CA THR A 40 -11.15 -0.44 8.76
C THR A 40 -11.92 0.75 9.32
N ALA A 41 -11.55 1.97 8.95
CA ALA A 41 -12.27 3.17 9.38
C ALA A 41 -13.73 3.18 8.88
N LEU A 42 -13.96 2.79 7.63
CA LEU A 42 -15.32 2.67 7.07
C LEU A 42 -16.15 1.60 7.80
N ALA A 43 -15.54 0.46 8.14
CA ALA A 43 -16.22 -0.60 8.89
C ALA A 43 -16.61 -0.13 10.30
N ALA A 44 -15.73 0.61 10.98
CA ALA A 44 -16.02 1.17 12.29
C ALA A 44 -17.15 2.23 12.27
N GLN A 45 -17.28 2.99 11.18
CA GLN A 45 -18.39 3.95 11.01
C GLN A 45 -19.75 3.29 10.74
N LYS A 46 -19.77 2.02 10.37
CA LYS A 46 -20.99 1.26 10.04
C LYS A 46 -21.47 0.37 11.20
N GLN A 47 -20.79 0.39 12.33
CA GLN A 47 -21.20 -0.24 13.59
C GLN A 47 -22.17 0.66 14.34
#